data_AF-A0A7S2SYC9-F1
#
_entry.id   AF-A0A7S2SYC9-F1
#
_cell.length_a   1.000
_cell.length_b   1.000
_cell.length_c   1.000
_cell.angle_alpha   90.00
_cell.angle_beta   90.00
_cell.angle_gamma   90.00
#
_symmetry.space_group_name_H-M   'P 1'
#
loop_
_entity.id
_entity.type
_entity.pdbx_description
1 polymer ?
#
loop_
_entity_poly.entity_id
_entity_poly.type
_entity_poly.pdbx_seq_one_letter_code
_entity_poly.pdbx_strand_id
1 'polypeptide(L)'
;SNGFSGGYEEVTDVLEPLIKVHNVSAYFNGHDHSQQHIVSDGVSYFTQGAGSMTHKGFVPREPALFESDLPGFSAIVYDEDDVRVYFFDDNANGLYNYSLPAPPQ
;
A
#
# COMPACT_ATOMS: atom_id res chain seq x y z
N SER A 1 -2.45 -3.63 -5.17
CA SER A 1 -3.82 -4.16 -5.30
C SER A 1 -3.87 -5.59 -4.77
N ASN A 2 -4.94 -5.94 -4.05
CA ASN A 2 -5.28 -7.31 -3.64
C ASN A 2 -5.93 -8.15 -4.76
N GLY A 3 -5.95 -7.64 -6.00
CA GLY A 3 -6.46 -8.33 -7.18
C GLY A 3 -7.98 -8.34 -7.31
N PHE A 4 -8.74 -7.65 -6.45
CA PHE A 4 -10.20 -7.61 -6.53
C PHE A 4 -10.70 -7.04 -7.88
N SER A 5 -10.03 -6.02 -8.41
CA SER A 5 -10.35 -5.40 -9.70
C SER A 5 -9.64 -6.03 -10.89
N GLY A 6 -8.96 -7.17 -10.68
CA GLY A 6 -8.06 -7.78 -11.65
C GLY A 6 -6.63 -7.26 -11.50
N GLY A 7 -5.65 -8.16 -11.62
CA GLY A 7 -4.23 -7.79 -11.70
C GLY A 7 -3.85 -7.43 -13.13
N TYR A 8 -2.87 -6.53 -13.27
CA TYR A 8 -2.26 -6.22 -14.57
C TYR A 8 -0.98 -7.04 -14.70
N GLU A 9 -1.07 -8.28 -15.19
CA GLU A 9 0.08 -9.19 -15.37
C GLU A 9 1.24 -8.50 -16.10
N GLU A 10 0.95 -7.71 -17.13
CA GLU A 10 1.94 -6.93 -17.89
C GLU A 10 2.75 -5.96 -17.02
N VAL A 11 2.11 -5.35 -16.01
CA VAL A 11 2.78 -4.43 -15.07
C VAL A 11 3.64 -5.21 -14.09
N THR A 12 3.12 -6.31 -13.56
CA THR A 12 3.83 -7.20 -12.65
C THR A 12 5.09 -7.76 -13.30
N ASP A 13 4.99 -8.27 -14.53
CA ASP A 13 6.10 -8.87 -15.28
C ASP A 13 7.25 -7.88 -15.54
N VAL A 14 6.94 -6.58 -15.66
CA VAL A 14 7.94 -5.53 -15.89
C VAL A 14 8.47 -4.95 -14.58
N LEU A 15 7.62 -4.69 -13.59
CA LEU A 15 8.02 -4.02 -12.36
C LEU A 15 8.64 -4.95 -11.33
N GLU A 16 8.16 -6.19 -11.18
CA GLU A 16 8.70 -7.10 -10.16
C GLU A 16 10.20 -7.35 -10.33
N PRO A 17 10.75 -7.58 -11.54
CA PRO A 17 12.20 -7.74 -11.71
C PRO A 17 12.98 -6.51 -11.25
N LEU A 18 12.46 -5.30 -11.50
CA LEU A 18 13.10 -4.04 -11.11
C LEU A 18 13.06 -3.84 -9.60
N ILE A 19 11.90 -4.10 -8.97
CA ILE A 19 11.73 -4.06 -7.51
C ILE A 19 12.74 -4.98 -6.83
N LYS A 20 12.89 -6.21 -7.35
CA LYS A 20 13.82 -7.22 -6.83
C LYS A 20 15.28 -6.83 -7.04
N VAL A 21 15.68 -6.42 -8.26
CA VAL A 21 17.07 -6.05 -8.57
C VAL A 21 17.55 -4.82 -7.79
N HIS A 22 16.65 -3.87 -7.50
CA HIS A 22 17.00 -2.64 -6.80
C HIS A 22 16.71 -2.66 -5.29
N ASN A 23 16.36 -3.83 -4.72
CA ASN A 23 16.05 -3.99 -3.29
C ASN A 23 15.04 -2.94 -2.78
N VAL A 24 14.01 -2.67 -3.56
CA VAL A 24 12.99 -1.67 -3.22
C VAL A 24 12.25 -2.12 -1.95
N SER A 25 12.26 -1.29 -0.91
CA SER A 25 11.61 -1.62 0.36
C SER A 25 10.09 -1.44 0.33
N ALA A 26 9.61 -0.48 -0.47
CA ALA A 26 8.19 -0.19 -0.59
C ALA A 26 7.79 0.33 -1.98
N TYR A 27 6.58 -0.04 -2.40
CA TYR A 27 5.93 0.45 -3.63
C TYR A 27 4.58 1.08 -3.29
N PHE A 28 4.37 2.32 -3.74
CA PHE A 28 3.14 3.08 -3.52
C PHE A 28 2.36 3.19 -4.82
N ASN A 29 1.05 2.91 -4.77
CA ASN A 29 0.16 3.00 -5.93
C ASN A 29 -1.26 3.42 -5.53
N GLY A 30 -2.14 3.55 -6.52
CA GLY A 30 -3.57 3.81 -6.35
C GLY A 30 -4.38 2.85 -7.21
N HIS A 31 -5.22 3.40 -8.11
CA HIS A 31 -6.14 2.68 -9.01
C HIS A 31 -7.29 1.96 -8.29
N ASP A 32 -6.99 1.03 -7.39
CA ASP A 32 -8.04 0.41 -6.57
C ASP A 32 -8.65 1.45 -5.65
N HIS A 33 -9.97 1.56 -5.69
CA HIS A 33 -10.75 2.49 -4.87
C HIS A 33 -10.85 2.03 -3.41
N SER A 34 -9.70 1.84 -2.76
CA SER A 34 -9.53 1.36 -1.39
C SER A 34 -8.16 1.75 -0.82
N GLN A 35 -7.96 1.49 0.47
CA GLN A 35 -6.69 1.63 1.18
C GLN A 35 -6.17 0.23 1.50
N GLN A 36 -4.90 -0.09 1.19
CA GLN A 36 -4.34 -1.42 1.39
C GLN A 36 -2.87 -1.36 1.82
N HIS A 37 -2.46 -2.33 2.64
CA HIS A 37 -1.06 -2.67 2.87
C HIS A 37 -0.87 -4.18 2.69
N ILE A 38 -0.05 -4.57 1.71
CA ILE A 38 0.31 -5.96 1.42
C ILE A 38 1.82 -6.12 1.56
N VAL A 39 2.28 -7.22 2.14
CA VAL A 39 3.70 -7.56 2.16
C VAL A 39 3.92 -8.84 1.34
N SER A 40 4.83 -8.78 0.37
CA SER A 40 5.20 -9.93 -0.45
C SER A 40 6.70 -9.90 -0.74
N ASP A 41 7.37 -11.04 -0.58
CA ASP A 41 8.83 -11.18 -0.76
C ASP A 41 9.66 -10.11 -0.01
N GLY A 42 9.19 -9.68 1.16
CA GLY A 42 9.86 -8.65 1.98
C GLY A 42 9.65 -7.20 1.50
N VAL A 43 8.84 -6.98 0.46
CA VAL A 43 8.50 -5.65 -0.06
C VAL A 43 7.11 -5.25 0.43
N SER A 44 6.97 -4.00 0.87
CA SER A 44 5.68 -3.44 1.29
C SER A 44 4.98 -2.71 0.14
N TYR A 45 3.79 -3.16 -0.20
CA TYR A 45 2.94 -2.58 -1.24
C TYR A 45 1.82 -1.80 -0.58
N PHE A 46 1.87 -0.47 -0.69
CA PHE A 46 0.85 0.42 -0.17
C PHE A 46 -0.04 0.90 -1.31
N THR A 47 -1.33 0.57 -1.22
CA THR A 47 -2.34 1.07 -2.16
C THR A 47 -3.13 2.18 -1.47
N GLN A 48 -3.18 3.37 -2.07
CA GLN A 48 -4.05 4.45 -1.66
C GLN A 48 -4.79 5.01 -2.87
N GLY A 49 -5.95 4.44 -3.17
CA GLY A 49 -6.87 4.95 -4.20
C GLY A 49 -8.24 5.38 -3.65
N ALA A 50 -8.37 5.54 -2.34
CA ALA A 50 -9.61 5.91 -1.65
C ALA A 50 -9.82 7.44 -1.54
N GLY A 51 -9.21 8.24 -2.42
CA GLY A 51 -9.30 9.70 -2.36
C GLY A 51 -10.66 10.30 -2.77
N SER A 52 -11.63 9.48 -3.18
CA SER A 52 -12.99 9.91 -3.50
C SER A 52 -14.01 8.78 -3.29
N MET A 53 -14.59 8.23 -4.37
CA MET A 53 -15.45 7.06 -4.31
C MET A 53 -14.65 5.81 -3.97
N THR A 54 -15.16 5.01 -3.03
CA THR A 54 -14.61 3.71 -2.66
C THR A 54 -15.49 2.55 -3.14
N HIS A 55 -14.89 1.39 -3.37
CA HIS A 55 -15.65 0.15 -3.61
C HIS A 55 -15.93 -0.56 -2.28
N LYS A 56 -17.18 -0.97 -2.06
CA LYS A 56 -17.60 -1.59 -0.80
C LYS A 56 -17.38 -3.10 -0.79
N GLY A 57 -17.23 -3.65 0.41
CA GLY A 57 -17.26 -5.10 0.62
C GLY A 57 -15.91 -5.78 0.43
N PHE A 58 -14.82 -5.02 0.62
CA PHE A 58 -13.52 -5.64 0.80
C PHE A 58 -13.54 -6.46 2.09
N VAL A 59 -13.06 -7.69 1.96
CA VAL A 59 -12.80 -8.58 3.08
C VAL A 59 -11.29 -8.68 3.13
N PRO A 60 -10.63 -8.53 4.30
CA PRO A 60 -9.20 -8.76 4.41
C PRO A 60 -8.85 -10.11 3.78
N ARG A 61 -7.98 -10.08 2.76
CA ARG A 61 -7.49 -11.29 2.09
C ARG A 61 -6.01 -11.41 2.36
N GLU A 62 -5.55 -12.61 2.70
CA GLU A 62 -4.13 -12.91 2.67
C GLU A 62 -3.58 -12.58 1.27
N PRO A 63 -2.43 -11.89 1.13
CA PRO A 63 -1.46 -11.50 2.17
C PRO A 63 -1.57 -10.04 2.66
N ALA A 64 -2.75 -9.42 2.61
CA ALA A 64 -2.96 -8.05 3.07
C ALA A 64 -2.94 -7.94 4.60
N LEU A 65 -2.04 -7.10 5.13
CA LEU A 65 -1.97 -6.75 6.54
C LEU A 65 -3.00 -5.69 6.94
N PHE A 66 -3.48 -4.91 5.97
CA PHE A 66 -4.52 -3.91 6.16
C PHE A 66 -5.30 -3.72 4.87
N GLU A 67 -6.62 -3.61 4.97
CA GLU A 67 -7.52 -3.16 3.90
C GLU A 67 -8.65 -2.31 4.49
N SER A 68 -9.04 -1.25 3.79
CA SER A 68 -10.20 -0.43 4.14
C SER A 68 -10.89 0.12 2.89
N ASP A 69 -12.23 0.10 2.90
CA ASP A 69 -13.08 0.76 1.92
C ASP A 69 -13.58 2.14 2.38
N LEU A 70 -13.02 2.68 3.47
CA LEU A 70 -13.31 4.04 3.89
C LEU A 70 -12.57 5.04 2.96
N PRO A 71 -13.25 6.11 2.49
CA PRO A 71 -12.58 7.23 1.85
C PRO A 71 -11.51 7.81 2.79
N GLY A 72 -10.41 8.30 2.24
CA GLY A 72 -9.33 8.83 3.05
C GLY A 72 -8.04 9.07 2.30
N PHE A 73 -6.95 9.13 3.07
CA PHE A 73 -5.62 9.47 2.55
C PHE A 73 -4.53 8.81 3.40
N SER A 74 -3.29 8.88 2.90
CA SER A 74 -2.12 8.40 3.62
C SER A 74 -1.13 9.54 3.86
N ALA A 75 -0.44 9.51 5.00
CA ALA A 75 0.69 10.39 5.29
C ALA A 75 1.95 9.54 5.42
N ILE A 76 3.06 10.03 4.85
CA ILE A 76 4.37 9.36 4.91
C ILE A 76 5.32 10.29 5.65
N VAL A 77 5.96 9.77 6.69
CA VAL A 77 6.96 10.47 7.48
C VAL A 77 8.29 9.77 7.25
N TYR A 78 9.28 10.51 6.74
CA TYR A 78 10.66 10.06 6.62
C TYR A 78 11.44 10.55 7.82
N ASP A 79 12.14 9.63 8.47
CA ASP A 79 13.06 9.90 9.58
C ASP A 79 14.45 9.30 9.26
N GLU A 80 15.42 9.49 10.15
CA GLU A 80 16.78 8.97 9.97
C GLU A 80 16.81 7.43 9.93
N ASP A 81 16.06 6.79 10.82
CA ASP A 81 16.08 5.34 11.01
C ASP A 81 14.89 4.61 10.35
N ASP A 82 13.81 5.34 10.03
CA ASP A 82 12.56 4.74 9.55
C ASP A 82 11.80 5.58 8.52
N VAL A 83 10.90 4.89 7.83
CA VAL A 83 9.82 5.49 7.05
C VAL A 83 8.51 4.97 7.62
N ARG A 84 7.68 5.90 8.11
CA ARG A 84 6.37 5.60 8.70
C ARG A 84 5.25 5.95 7.72
N VAL A 85 4.37 5.00 7.48
CA VAL A 85 3.18 5.16 6.65
C VAL A 85 1.94 5.11 7.54
N TYR A 86 1.12 6.15 7.48
CA TYR A 86 -0.14 6.26 8.19
C TYR A 86 -1.29 6.26 7.19
N PHE A 87 -2.38 5.56 7.53
CA PHE A 87 -3.63 5.56 6.79
C PHE A 87 -4.72 6.21 7.63
N PHE A 88 -5.51 7.09 7.01
CA PHE A 88 -6.59 7.84 7.64
C PHE A 88 -7.90 7.65 6.88
N ASP A 89 -9.02 7.84 7.57
CA ASP A 89 -10.29 8.14 6.90
C ASP A 89 -10.37 9.63 6.50
N ASP A 90 -11.47 10.01 5.84
CA ASP A 90 -11.75 11.37 5.37
C ASP A 90 -12.00 12.39 6.50
N ASN A 91 -12.20 11.92 7.73
CA ASN A 91 -12.28 12.74 8.93
C ASN A 91 -10.93 12.84 9.67
N ALA A 92 -9.86 12.32 9.06
CA ALA A 92 -8.51 12.24 9.62
C ALA A 92 -8.41 11.35 10.89
N ASN A 93 -9.32 10.39 11.07
CA ASN A 93 -9.15 9.35 12.09
C ASN A 93 -8.11 8.34 11.59
N GLY A 94 -7.15 8.00 12.45
CA GLY A 94 -6.13 7.00 12.12
C GLY A 94 -6.71 5.59 12.02
N LEU A 95 -6.52 4.94 10.87
CA LEU A 95 -7.00 3.59 10.60
C LEU A 95 -5.91 2.53 10.79
N TYR A 96 -4.69 2.84 10.34
CA TYR A 96 -3.57 1.92 10.35
C TYR A 96 -2.24 2.68 10.25
N ASN A 97 -1.17 2.09 10.75
CA ASN A 97 0.19 2.58 10.52
C ASN A 97 1.17 1.43 10.41
N TYR A 98 2.27 1.67 9.68
CA TYR A 98 3.37 0.73 9.52
C TYR A 98 4.70 1.46 9.44
N SER A 99 5.75 0.88 10.03
CA SER A 99 7.11 1.44 10.02
C SER A 99 8.04 0.51 9.26
N LEU A 100 8.75 1.06 8.29
CA LEU A 100 9.80 0.40 7.53
C LEU A 100 11.14 0.90 8.05
N PRO A 101 12.18 0.05 8.16
CA PRO A 101 13.54 0.55 8.30
C PRO A 101 13.88 1.50 7.14
N ALA A 102 14.64 2.56 7.42
CA ALA A 102 15.16 3.41 6.36
C ALA A 102 15.97 2.56 5.37
N PRO A 103 15.83 2.79 4.05
CA PRO A 103 16.66 2.11 3.06
C PRO A 103 18.14 2.31 3.38
N PRO A 104 19.01 1.30 3.17
CA PRO A 104 20.45 1.49 3.30
C PRO A 104 20.90 2.66 2.43
N GLN A 105 21.71 3.58 2.98
CA GLN A 105 22.36 4.66 2.22
C GLN A 105 23.46 4.14 1.30
#